data_AF-A0A8T4XFI7-F1
#
_entry.id   AF-A0A8T4XFI7-F1
#
_cell.length_a   1.000
_cell.length_b   1.000
_cell.length_c   1.000
_cell.angle_alpha   90.00
_cell.angle_beta   90.00
_cell.angle_gamma   90.00
#
_symmetry.space_group_name_H-M   'P 1'
#
loop_
_entity.id
_entity.type
_entity.pdbx_description
1 polymer ?
#
loop_
_entity_poly.entity_id
_entity_poly.type
_entity_poly.pdbx_seq_one_letter_code
_entity_poly.pdbx_strand_id
1 'polypeptide(L)' 'SVSRMLENLPENLKPPAEMIDMAKELDRHYIPSRYPNFHPEGAPLDYYTRMDAERTIKYAGEIIGFVRSKIL' A
#
# COMPACT_ATOMS: atom_id res chain seq x y z
N SER A 1 5.76 2.56 7.61
CA SER A 1 5.19 2.35 6.27
C SER A 1 5.07 0.85 6.06
N VAL A 2 4.09 0.37 5.28
CA VAL A 2 3.89 -1.05 5.01
C VAL A 2 5.11 -1.64 4.31
N SER A 3 5.68 -0.93 3.33
CA SER A 3 6.91 -1.36 2.64
C SER A 3 8.06 -1.63 3.61
N ARG A 4 8.32 -0.71 4.55
CA ARG A 4 9.37 -0.87 5.56
C ARG A 4 9.11 -2.04 6.52
N MET A 5 7.85 -2.30 6.86
CA MET A 5 7.51 -3.46 7.69
C MET A 5 7.87 -4.76 6.96
N LEU A 6 7.55 -4.86 5.67
CA LEU A 6 7.85 -6.04 4.86
C LEU A 6 9.36 -6.19 4.58
N GLU A 7 10.08 -5.09 4.30
CA GLU A 7 11.53 -5.10 4.07
C GLU A 7 12.32 -5.57 5.30
N ASN A 8 11.81 -5.28 6.50
CA ASN A 8 12.45 -5.61 7.77
C ASN A 8 12.07 -7.00 8.31
N LEU A 9 11.30 -7.79 7.55
CA LEU A 9 11.03 -9.18 7.93
C LEU A 9 12.31 -10.02 7.88
N PRO A 10 12.42 -11.05 8.74
CA PRO A 10 13.49 -12.05 8.63
C PRO A 10 13.54 -12.66 7.23
N GLU A 11 14.73 -13.05 6.77
CA GLU A 11 14.94 -13.57 5.40
C GLU A 11 13.98 -14.72 5.03
N ASN A 12 13.68 -15.62 5.97
CA ASN A 12 12.75 -16.73 5.75
C ASN A 12 11.27 -16.32 5.64
N LEU A 13 10.94 -15.07 5.96
CA LEU A 13 9.60 -14.49 5.91
C LEU A 13 9.49 -13.34 4.90
N LYS A 14 10.57 -12.97 4.20
CA LYS A 14 10.53 -11.90 3.23
C LYS A 14 9.61 -12.23 2.05
N PRO A 15 8.75 -11.29 1.64
CA PRO A 15 7.97 -11.44 0.43
C PRO A 15 8.83 -11.22 -0.82
N PRO A 16 8.31 -11.59 -2.01
CA PRO A 16 8.94 -11.23 -3.27
C PRO A 16 8.96 -9.70 -3.47
N ALA A 17 9.90 -9.21 -4.30
CA ALA A 17 10.14 -7.77 -4.49
C ALA A 17 8.90 -7.02 -5.01
N GLU A 18 8.10 -7.66 -5.85
CA GLU A 18 6.87 -7.10 -6.42
C GLU A 18 5.87 -6.71 -5.31
N MET A 19 5.82 -7.48 -4.22
CA MET A 19 4.95 -7.18 -3.08
C MET A 19 5.44 -5.98 -2.27
N ILE A 20 6.76 -5.75 -2.23
CA ILE A 20 7.31 -4.52 -1.64
C ILE A 20 6.89 -3.31 -2.46
N ASP A 21 6.87 -3.43 -3.79
CA ASP A 21 6.42 -2.33 -4.66
C ASP A 21 4.91 -2.07 -4.53
N MET A 22 4.10 -3.12 -4.39
CA MET A 22 2.69 -2.98 -3.99
C MET A 22 2.55 -2.20 -2.68
N ALA A 23 3.34 -2.55 -1.66
CA ALA A 23 3.31 -1.87 -0.37
C ALA A 23 3.77 -0.41 -0.44
N LYS A 24 4.75 -0.08 -1.31
CA LYS A 24 5.14 1.32 -1.56
C LYS A 24 4.02 2.11 -2.21
N GLU A 25 3.23 1.50 -3.10
CA GLU A 25 2.04 2.15 -3.65
C GLU A 25 1.01 2.44 -2.54
N LEU A 26 0.74 1.46 -1.65
CA LEU A 26 -0.14 1.68 -0.50
C LEU A 26 0.33 2.84 0.39
N ASP A 27 1.64 2.92 0.66
CA ASP A 27 2.22 3.97 1.48
C ASP A 27 2.01 5.38 0.92
N ARG A 28 1.99 5.52 -0.42
CA ARG A 28 1.72 6.79 -1.09
C ARG A 28 0.33 7.33 -0.80
N HIS A 29 -0.62 6.48 -0.43
CA HIS A 29 -2.00 6.91 -0.17
C HIS A 29 -2.24 7.37 1.27
N TYR A 30 -1.29 7.21 2.20
CA TYR A 30 -1.52 7.50 3.62
C TYR A 30 -1.81 8.99 3.91
N ILE A 31 -1.05 9.91 3.32
CA ILE A 31 -1.23 11.37 3.50
C ILE A 31 -2.18 11.96 2.43
N PRO A 32 -1.97 11.71 1.12
CA PRO A 32 -2.70 12.44 0.07
C PRO A 32 -4.21 12.17 0.07
N SER A 33 -4.65 11.01 0.55
CA SER A 33 -6.09 10.67 0.60
C SER A 33 -6.89 11.46 1.64
N ARG A 34 -6.23 12.16 2.58
CA ARG A 34 -6.88 12.76 3.75
C ARG A 34 -6.69 14.28 3.87
N TYR A 35 -5.62 14.80 3.31
CA TYR A 35 -5.18 16.17 3.59
C TYR A 35 -5.13 16.99 2.30
N PRO A 36 -6.05 17.97 2.11
CA PRO A 36 -6.09 18.79 0.90
C PRO A 36 -4.79 19.56 0.64
N ASN A 37 -4.09 19.98 1.68
CA ASN A 37 -2.82 20.71 1.57
C ASN A 37 -1.65 19.88 0.99
N PHE A 38 -1.86 18.59 0.72
CA PHE A 38 -0.90 17.79 -0.04
C PHE A 38 -0.93 18.13 -1.54
N HIS A 39 -2.09 18.55 -2.06
CA HIS A 39 -2.26 18.89 -3.47
C HIS A 39 -2.13 20.42 -3.67
N PRO A 40 -1.59 20.88 -4.81
CA PRO A 40 -1.51 22.31 -5.10
C PRO A 40 -2.89 23.00 -5.12
N GLU A 41 -3.92 22.27 -5.56
CA GLU A 41 -5.30 22.76 -5.68
C GLU A 41 -6.28 21.59 -5.43
N GLY A 42 -7.58 21.90 -5.23
CA GLY A 42 -8.63 20.89 -5.09
C GLY A 42 -8.64 20.11 -3.77
N ALA A 43 -9.52 19.13 -3.69
CA ALA A 43 -9.67 18.22 -2.56
C ALA A 43 -9.11 16.82 -2.91
N PRO A 44 -8.75 15.99 -1.90
CA PRO A 44 -8.26 14.64 -2.16
C PRO A 44 -9.13 13.83 -3.12
N LEU A 45 -10.46 13.93 -3.03
CA LEU A 45 -11.37 13.18 -3.90
C LEU A 45 -11.20 13.47 -5.40
N ASP A 46 -10.65 14.64 -5.75
CA ASP A 46 -10.47 15.06 -7.16
C ASP A 46 -9.32 14.30 -7.84
N TYR A 47 -8.42 13.68 -7.05
CA TYR A 47 -7.20 13.03 -7.53
C TYR A 47 -7.26 11.50 -7.53
N TYR A 48 -8.35 10.90 -7.03
CA TYR A 48 -8.49 9.45 -6.95
C TYR A 48 -9.51 8.94 -7.94
N THR A 49 -9.11 7.95 -8.74
CA THR A 49 -10.03 7.24 -9.60
C THR A 49 -10.51 5.95 -8.94
N ARG A 50 -11.64 5.42 -9.43
CA ARG A 50 -12.10 4.08 -9.07
C ARG A 50 -11.05 3.01 -9.37
N MET A 51 -10.32 3.16 -10.48
CA MET A 51 -9.27 2.23 -10.87
C MET A 51 -8.11 2.21 -9.86
N ASP A 52 -7.73 3.38 -9.32
CA ASP A 52 -6.73 3.45 -8.25
C ASP A 52 -7.23 2.74 -7.00
N ALA A 53 -8.47 3.00 -6.60
CA ALA A 53 -9.07 2.35 -5.42
C ALA A 53 -9.10 0.82 -5.55
N GLU A 54 -9.56 0.30 -6.69
CA GLU A 54 -9.64 -1.14 -6.94
C GLU A 54 -8.26 -1.80 -6.95
N ARG A 55 -7.25 -1.16 -7.57
CA ARG A 55 -5.87 -1.65 -7.57
C ARG A 55 -5.27 -1.67 -6.16
N THR A 56 -5.43 -0.58 -5.40
CA THR A 56 -4.91 -0.45 -4.03
C THR A 56 -5.58 -1.44 -3.07
N ILE A 57 -6.88 -1.68 -3.19
CA ILE A 57 -7.59 -2.71 -2.42
C ILE A 57 -7.06 -4.11 -2.76
N LYS A 58 -6.85 -4.42 -4.05
CA LYS A 58 -6.27 -5.69 -4.48
C LYS A 58 -4.90 -5.91 -3.85
N TYR A 59 -4.01 -4.92 -3.92
CA TYR A 59 -2.66 -4.99 -3.33
C TYR A 59 -2.70 -5.20 -1.81
N ALA A 60 -3.58 -4.48 -1.11
CA ALA A 60 -3.76 -4.70 0.33
C ALA A 60 -4.23 -6.15 0.61
N GLY A 61 -5.14 -6.68 -0.20
CA GLY A 61 -5.60 -8.07 -0.11
C GLY A 61 -4.48 -9.09 -0.32
N GLU A 62 -3.62 -8.90 -1.33
CA GLU A 62 -2.48 -9.78 -1.61
C GLU A 62 -1.45 -9.77 -0.45
N ILE A 63 -1.14 -8.60 0.10
CA ILE A 63 -0.25 -8.47 1.25
C ILE A 63 -0.84 -9.15 2.49
N ILE A 64 -2.12 -8.93 2.80
CA ILE A 64 -2.79 -9.58 3.93
C ILE A 64 -2.81 -11.10 3.73
N GLY A 65 -3.11 -11.57 2.52
CA GLY A 65 -3.09 -12.99 2.17
C GLY A 65 -1.72 -13.63 2.39
N PHE A 66 -0.66 -12.95 1.94
CA PHE A 66 0.71 -13.36 2.20
C PHE A 66 1.00 -13.46 3.69
N VAL A 67 0.74 -12.40 4.46
CA VAL A 67 1.01 -12.39 5.91
C VAL A 67 0.24 -13.50 6.63
N ARG A 68 -1.03 -13.73 6.29
CA ARG A 68 -1.82 -14.84 6.84
C ARG A 68 -1.20 -16.20 6.55
N SER A 69 -0.63 -16.41 5.36
CA SER A 69 0.05 -17.67 5.02
C SER A 69 1.33 -17.95 5.83
N LYS A 70 1.82 -16.95 6.58
CA LYS A 70 3.03 -17.05 7.42
C LYS A 70 2.73 -17.16 8.91
N ILE A 71 1.45 -17.08 9.30
CA ILE A 71 1.00 -17.18 10.68
C ILE A 71 0.29 -18.53 10.82
N LEU A 72 0.70 -19.31 11.82
CA LEU A 72 0.09 -20.61 12.19
C LEU A 72 -1.24 -20.40 12.92
#